data_AF-A0A1K0ITP4-F1
#
_entry.id   AF-A0A1K0ITP4-F1
#
_cell.length_a   1.000
_cell.length_b   1.000
_cell.length_c   1.000
_cell.angle_alpha   90.00
_cell.angle_beta   90.00
_cell.angle_gamma   90.00
#
_symmetry.space_group_name_H-M   'P 1'
#
loop_
_entity.id
_entity.type
_entity.pdbx_description
1 polymer ?
#
loop_
_entity_poly.entity_id
_entity_poly.type
_entity_poly.pdbx_seq_one_letter_code
_entity_poly.pdbx_strand_id
1 'polypeptide(L)' 'MWGRILGTVAKYGPKAVSWAWQHKWELINMGDLAFRYIQRIWG' A
#
# COMPACT_ATOMS: atom_id res chain seq x y z
N MET A 1 0.67 10.33 5.33
CA MET A 1 -0.11 9.21 4.75
C MET A 1 0.78 8.16 4.08
N TRP A 2 1.55 8.53 3.05
CA TRP A 2 2.39 7.59 2.27
C TRP A 2 3.35 6.72 3.09
N GLY A 3 4.01 7.28 4.11
CA GLY A 3 4.92 6.51 4.98
C GLY A 3 4.22 5.35 5.74
N ARG A 4 2.95 5.53 6.16
CA ARG A 4 2.17 4.46 6.80
C ARG A 4 1.81 3.35 5.82
N ILE A 5 1.48 3.74 4.58
CA ILE A 5 1.20 2.80 3.48
C ILE A 5 2.44 1.97 3.17
N LEU A 6 3.60 2.63 3.00
CA LEU A 6 4.90 1.96 2.81
C LEU A 6 5.24 1.00 3.95
N GLY A 7 5.06 1.41 5.22
CA GLY A 7 5.28 0.53 6.36
C GLY A 7 4.33 -0.68 6.40
N THR A 8 3.12 -0.53 5.83
CA THR A 8 2.17 -1.65 5.69
C THR A 8 2.61 -2.60 4.59
N VAL A 9 2.94 -2.08 3.40
CA VAL A 9 3.34 -2.94 2.25
C VAL A 9 4.71 -3.59 2.45
N ALA A 10 5.61 -2.98 3.23
CA ALA A 10 6.93 -3.54 3.53
C ALA A 10 6.86 -4.92 4.21
N LYS A 11 5.78 -5.19 4.96
CA LYS A 11 5.55 -6.50 5.60
C LYS A 11 5.35 -7.64 4.58
N TYR A 12 4.88 -7.32 3.38
CA TYR A 12 4.63 -8.28 2.30
C TYR A 12 5.81 -8.40 1.33
N GLY A 13 6.91 -7.69 1.58
CA GLY A 13 8.17 -7.81 0.84
C GLY A 13 8.32 -6.85 -0.35
N PRO A 14 9.43 -6.96 -1.10
CA PRO A 14 9.85 -5.96 -2.09
C PRO A 14 8.90 -5.83 -3.28
N LYS A 15 8.18 -6.91 -3.65
CA LYS A 15 7.16 -6.86 -4.72
C LYS A 15 5.98 -5.97 -4.35
N ALA A 16 5.50 -6.05 -3.10
CA ALA A 16 4.41 -5.20 -2.61
C ALA A 16 4.82 -3.73 -2.53
N VAL A 17 6.06 -3.46 -2.15
CA VAL A 17 6.62 -2.11 -2.16
C VAL A 17 6.66 -1.54 -3.58
N SER A 18 7.18 -2.30 -4.55
CA SER A 18 7.22 -1.89 -5.96
C SER A 18 5.81 -1.63 -6.53
N TRP A 19 4.87 -2.53 -6.25
CA TRP A 19 3.47 -2.37 -6.64
C TRP A 19 2.84 -1.10 -6.03
N ALA A 20 3.11 -0.82 -4.75
CA ALA A 20 2.59 0.38 -4.10
C ALA A 20 3.09 1.65 -4.79
N TRP A 21 4.38 1.69 -5.16
CA TRP A 21 4.94 2.84 -5.89
C TRP A 21 4.25 3.09 -7.24
N GLN A 22 3.84 2.03 -7.95
CA GLN A 22 3.06 2.15 -9.19
C GLN A 22 1.66 2.72 -8.96
N HIS A 23 1.04 2.45 -7.82
CA HIS A 23 -0.32 2.87 -7.47
C HIS A 23 -0.34 4.01 -6.43
N LYS A 24 0.77 4.76 -6.30
CA LYS A 24 1.00 5.71 -5.20
C LYS A 24 -0.14 6.71 -5.02
N TRP A 25 -0.60 7.33 -6.10
CA TRP A 25 -1.65 8.35 -6.03
C TRP A 25 -3.02 7.78 -5.69
N GLU A 26 -3.35 6.61 -6.23
CA GLU A 26 -4.59 5.90 -5.90
C GLU A 26 -4.64 5.56 -4.41
N LEU A 27 -3.55 4.99 -3.88
CA LEU A 27 -3.44 4.65 -2.46
C LEU A 27 -3.50 5.87 -1.55
N ILE A 28 -2.94 7.01 -1.96
CA ILE A 28 -3.04 8.27 -1.21
C ILE A 28 -4.48 8.81 -1.23
N ASN A 29 -5.13 8.79 -2.40
CA ASN A 29 -6.49 9.30 -2.59
C ASN A 29 -7.53 8.43 -1.86
N MET A 30 -7.30 7.12 -1.73
CA MET A 30 -8.15 6.22 -0.96
C MET A 30 -8.15 6.48 0.55
N GLY A 31 -7.17 7.22 1.07
CA GLY A 31 -7.05 7.49 2.50
C GLY A 31 -6.93 6.19 3.31
N ASP A 32 -7.72 6.05 4.38
CA ASP A 32 -7.66 4.87 5.25
C ASP A 32 -8.16 3.58 4.58
N LEU A 33 -8.93 3.67 3.49
CA LEU A 33 -9.36 2.49 2.72
C LEU A 33 -8.18 1.77 2.07
N ALA A 34 -7.06 2.47 1.83
CA ALA A 34 -5.86 1.89 1.26
C ALA A 34 -5.34 0.70 2.08
N PHE A 35 -5.44 0.73 3.41
CA PHE A 35 -4.95 -0.36 4.26
C PHE A 35 -5.76 -1.65 4.08
N ARG A 36 -7.10 -1.53 4.00
CA ARG A 36 -7.98 -2.69 3.74
C ARG A 36 -7.78 -3.22 2.33
N TYR A 37 -7.59 -2.31 1.36
CA TYR A 37 -7.33 -2.68 -0.03
C TYR A 37 -6.00 -3.44 -0.18
N ILE A 38 -4.93 -2.93 0.44
CA ILE A 38 -3.62 -3.59 0.48
C ILE A 38 -3.74 -4.97 1.11
N GLN A 39 -4.44 -5.09 2.24
CA GLN A 39 -4.64 -6.38 2.91
C GLN A 39 -5.40 -7.37 2.03
N ARG A 40 -6.37 -6.93 1.22
CA ARG A 40 -7.12 -7.80 0.30
C ARG A 40 -6.26 -8.33 -0.86
N ILE A 41 -5.23 -7.59 -1.26
CA ILE A 41 -4.36 -7.98 -2.39
C ILE A 41 -3.20 -8.86 -1.92
N TRP A 42 -2.61 -8.51 -0.77
CA TRP A 42 -1.34 -9.10 -0.31
C TRP A 42 -1.45 -9.97 0.94
N GLY A 43 -2.56 -9.89 1.68
CA GLY A 43 -2.88 -10.77 2.81
C GLY A 43 -3.64 -11.99 2.33
#